data_AF-A0AA37BR65-F1
#
_entry.id   AF-A0AA37BR65-F1
#
_cell.length_a   1.000
_cell.length_b   1.000
_cell.length_c   1.000
_cell.angle_alpha   90.00
_cell.angle_beta   90.00
_cell.angle_gamma   90.00
#
_symmetry.space_group_name_H-M   'P 1'
#
loop_
_entity.id
_entity.type
_entity.pdbx_description
1 polymer ?
#
loop_
_entity_poly.entity_id
_entity_poly.type
_entity_poly.pdbx_seq_one_letter_code
_entity_poly.pdbx_strand_id
1 'polypeptide(L)'
;MNRAIRRGVKALQRVFSLKSDSKAETGIGTLIVFIAMVLVAAVAATVLIHTAGSLQQAAQSTGSATQKQVASGLSVQSIAGLDSNASDPEAGTVMWIAIYIVPNSGSSGINLANVTLDLVYNGYSASLRYIGPSGFNVATGGTQNVFDNSYFSTINAGQYTKNTAQYNDTLANSTDHFAILDLLDPNHSMTGKYPVLTAGGEVALLVNVTAVFGTGISQGTTVTGSVNPTVGSPGVIDFTAPLAYTTRVVQLQ
;
A
#
# COMPACT_ATOMS: atom_id res chain seq x y z
N MET A 1 96.02 -39.07 -37.42
CA MET A 1 94.76 -39.71 -36.95
C MET A 1 93.71 -38.77 -36.34
N ASN A 2 93.78 -37.43 -36.42
CA ASN A 2 92.95 -36.54 -35.56
C ASN A 2 91.92 -35.63 -36.27
N ARG A 3 91.70 -35.74 -37.59
CA ARG A 3 90.74 -34.89 -38.33
C ARG A 3 89.34 -35.52 -38.53
N ALA A 4 89.25 -36.85 -38.59
CA ALA A 4 87.98 -37.56 -38.76
C ALA A 4 87.11 -37.53 -37.50
N ILE A 5 87.72 -37.75 -36.33
CA ILE A 5 87.03 -37.73 -35.02
C ILE A 5 86.48 -36.32 -34.71
N ARG A 6 87.23 -35.25 -35.01
CA ARG A 6 86.76 -33.85 -34.83
C ARG A 6 85.59 -33.48 -35.75
N ARG A 7 85.48 -34.10 -36.93
CA ARG A 7 84.33 -33.90 -37.84
C ARG A 7 83.09 -34.65 -37.34
N GLY A 8 83.26 -35.86 -36.80
CA GLY A 8 82.18 -36.62 -36.17
C GLY A 8 81.58 -35.92 -34.95
N VAL A 9 82.41 -35.34 -34.08
CA VAL A 9 81.95 -34.58 -32.90
C VAL A 9 81.18 -33.31 -33.29
N LYS A 10 81.61 -32.57 -34.32
CA LYS A 10 80.87 -31.39 -34.82
C LYS A 10 79.54 -31.75 -35.48
N ALA A 11 79.46 -32.91 -36.14
CA ALA A 11 78.21 -33.41 -36.71
C ALA A 11 77.21 -33.83 -35.62
N LEU A 12 77.69 -34.53 -34.58
CA LEU A 12 76.90 -34.89 -33.39
C LEU A 12 76.42 -33.66 -32.60
N GLN A 13 77.26 -32.62 -32.45
CA GLN A 13 76.85 -31.35 -31.82
C GLN A 13 75.74 -30.62 -32.59
N ARG A 14 75.66 -30.75 -33.93
CA ARG A 14 74.56 -30.17 -34.70
C ARG A 14 73.27 -30.96 -34.58
N VAL A 15 73.34 -32.28 -34.48
CA VAL A 15 72.15 -33.14 -34.30
C VAL A 15 71.51 -32.93 -32.91
N PHE A 16 72.31 -32.63 -31.88
CA PHE A 16 71.83 -32.26 -30.55
C PHE A 16 71.64 -30.75 -30.34
N SER A 17 71.94 -29.90 -31.33
CA SER A 17 71.66 -28.47 -31.26
C SER A 17 70.19 -28.24 -31.64
N LEU A 18 69.30 -28.50 -30.69
CA LEU A 18 67.92 -28.05 -30.74
C LEU A 18 67.96 -26.52 -30.68
N LYS A 19 67.91 -25.88 -31.85
CA LYS A 19 67.82 -24.43 -31.94
C LYS A 19 66.47 -24.03 -31.37
N SER A 20 66.44 -23.35 -30.22
CA SER A 20 65.20 -22.87 -29.64
C SER A 20 64.53 -21.96 -30.68
N ASP A 21 63.34 -22.38 -31.12
CA ASP A 21 62.59 -21.62 -32.11
C ASP A 21 61.84 -20.52 -31.35
N SER A 22 62.58 -19.47 -30.98
CA SER A 22 62.09 -18.36 -30.16
C SER A 22 60.86 -17.68 -30.77
N LYS A 23 60.65 -17.81 -32.09
CA LYS A 23 59.45 -17.35 -32.78
C LYS A 23 58.22 -18.21 -32.45
N ALA A 24 58.36 -19.54 -32.43
CA ALA A 24 57.28 -20.44 -32.04
C ALA A 24 56.93 -20.27 -30.55
N GLU A 25 57.93 -20.10 -29.69
CA GLU A 25 57.76 -19.82 -28.26
C GLU A 25 57.03 -18.49 -28.01
N THR A 26 57.42 -17.42 -28.72
CA THR A 26 56.73 -16.12 -28.64
C THR A 26 55.28 -16.20 -29.13
N GLY A 27 55.02 -16.96 -30.21
CA GLY A 27 53.68 -17.17 -30.75
C GLY A 27 52.74 -17.88 -29.77
N ILE A 28 53.22 -18.92 -29.09
CA ILE A 28 52.46 -19.61 -28.05
C ILE A 28 52.15 -18.67 -26.88
N GLY A 29 53.12 -17.83 -26.47
CA GLY A 29 52.91 -16.80 -25.45
C GLY A 29 51.80 -15.81 -25.83
N THR A 30 51.77 -15.34 -27.08
CA THR A 30 50.71 -14.44 -27.55
C THR A 30 49.32 -15.08 -27.56
N LEU A 31 49.21 -16.37 -27.93
CA LEU A 31 47.94 -17.10 -27.90
C LEU A 31 47.42 -17.29 -26.48
N ILE A 32 48.30 -17.57 -25.51
CA ILE A 32 47.92 -17.71 -24.10
C ILE A 32 47.36 -16.39 -23.56
N VAL A 33 48.03 -15.27 -23.81
CA VAL A 33 47.56 -13.95 -23.38
C VAL A 33 46.25 -13.58 -24.08
N PHE A 34 46.11 -13.91 -25.36
CA PHE A 34 44.88 -13.65 -26.10
C PHE A 34 43.67 -14.38 -25.49
N ILE A 35 43.81 -15.68 -25.20
CA ILE A 35 42.75 -16.45 -24.56
C ILE A 35 42.45 -15.90 -23.16
N ALA A 36 43.49 -15.60 -22.37
CA ALA A 36 43.31 -15.03 -21.04
C ALA A 36 42.55 -13.69 -21.07
N MET A 37 42.90 -12.79 -22.00
CA MET A 37 42.23 -11.50 -22.16
C MET A 37 40.75 -11.67 -22.53
N VAL A 38 40.43 -12.60 -23.43
CA VAL A 38 39.04 -12.89 -23.83
C VAL A 38 38.23 -13.42 -22.64
N LEU A 39 38.81 -14.30 -21.82
CA LEU A 39 38.12 -14.83 -20.63
C LEU A 39 37.86 -13.74 -19.57
N VAL A 40 38.85 -12.87 -19.30
CA VAL A 40 38.67 -11.74 -18.38
C VAL A 40 37.61 -10.77 -18.91
N ALA A 41 37.64 -10.47 -20.21
CA ALA A 41 36.64 -9.61 -20.84
C ALA A 41 35.22 -10.20 -20.74
N ALA A 42 35.06 -11.52 -20.91
CA ALA A 42 33.77 -12.19 -20.79
C ALA A 42 33.20 -12.11 -19.37
N VAL A 43 34.02 -12.32 -18.34
CA VAL A 43 33.60 -12.18 -16.93
C VAL A 43 33.24 -10.72 -16.61
N ALA A 44 34.07 -9.77 -17.04
CA ALA A 44 33.80 -8.34 -16.84
C ALA A 44 32.50 -7.90 -17.52
N ALA A 45 32.24 -8.33 -18.76
CA ALA A 45 30.99 -8.05 -19.47
C ALA A 45 29.77 -8.63 -18.75
N THR A 46 29.88 -9.87 -18.23
CA THR A 46 28.80 -10.52 -17.48
C THR A 46 28.44 -9.73 -16.23
N VAL A 47 29.43 -9.30 -15.45
CA VAL A 47 29.21 -8.48 -14.24
C VAL A 47 28.59 -7.12 -14.60
N LEU A 48 29.06 -6.49 -15.68
CA LEU A 48 28.53 -5.21 -16.15
C LEU A 48 27.06 -5.33 -16.54
N ILE A 49 26.69 -6.35 -17.33
CA ILE A 49 25.31 -6.60 -17.76
C ILE A 49 24.43 -6.92 -16.55
N HIS A 50 24.89 -7.77 -15.63
CA HIS A 50 24.14 -8.12 -14.43
C HIS A 50 23.85 -6.90 -13.56
N THR A 51 24.86 -6.08 -13.30
CA THR A 51 24.70 -4.84 -12.51
C THR A 51 23.77 -3.85 -13.22
N ALA A 52 23.94 -3.66 -14.53
CA ALA A 52 23.06 -2.79 -15.31
C ALA A 52 21.61 -3.27 -15.29
N GLY A 53 21.38 -4.58 -15.43
CA GLY A 53 20.04 -5.17 -15.38
C GLY A 53 19.38 -5.03 -14.01
N SER A 54 20.12 -5.29 -12.93
CA SER A 54 19.62 -5.10 -11.56
C SER A 54 19.26 -3.64 -11.28
N LEU A 55 20.14 -2.70 -11.68
CA LEU A 55 19.86 -1.27 -11.56
C LEU A 55 18.65 -0.83 -12.39
N GLN A 56 18.47 -1.39 -13.59
CA GLN A 56 17.30 -1.11 -14.43
C GLN A 56 16.00 -1.61 -13.79
N GLN A 57 15.99 -2.83 -13.25
CA GLN A 57 14.82 -3.37 -12.57
C GLN A 57 14.48 -2.57 -11.30
N ALA A 58 15.49 -2.19 -10.53
CA ALA A 58 15.33 -1.32 -9.37
C ALA A 58 14.76 0.05 -9.79
N ALA A 59 15.32 0.67 -10.83
CA ALA A 59 14.86 1.97 -11.34
C ALA A 59 13.40 1.91 -11.84
N GLN A 60 13.00 0.84 -12.53
CA GLN A 60 11.62 0.65 -12.99
C GLN A 60 10.65 0.44 -11.82
N SER A 61 11.03 -0.37 -10.83
CA SER A 61 10.22 -0.62 -9.64
C SER A 61 10.06 0.66 -8.81
N THR A 62 11.15 1.38 -8.53
CA THR A 62 11.11 2.66 -7.82
C THR A 62 10.31 3.70 -8.60
N GLY A 63 10.50 3.81 -9.92
CA GLY A 63 9.74 4.73 -10.75
C GLY A 63 8.24 4.44 -10.75
N SER A 64 7.86 3.16 -10.77
CA SER A 64 6.44 2.75 -10.69
C SER A 64 5.85 3.00 -9.31
N ALA A 65 6.61 2.73 -8.24
CA ALA A 65 6.18 2.95 -6.87
C ALA A 65 6.02 4.44 -6.55
N THR A 66 6.96 5.29 -6.99
CA THR A 66 6.86 6.75 -6.80
C THR A 66 5.72 7.35 -7.60
N GLN A 67 5.50 6.91 -8.84
CA GLN A 67 4.32 7.31 -9.62
C GLN A 67 3.02 6.96 -8.89
N LYS A 68 2.89 5.73 -8.38
CA LYS A 68 1.72 5.34 -7.58
C LYS A 68 1.57 6.17 -6.31
N GLN A 69 2.67 6.49 -5.63
CA GLN A 69 2.67 7.26 -4.39
C GLN A 69 2.24 8.72 -4.59
N VAL A 70 2.55 9.33 -5.73
CA VAL A 70 2.17 10.74 -5.99
C VAL A 70 0.83 10.86 -6.70
N ALA A 71 0.42 9.87 -7.50
CA ALA A 71 -0.83 9.89 -8.24
C ALA A 71 -2.01 9.34 -7.43
N SER A 72 -1.77 8.42 -6.49
CA SER A 72 -2.82 7.86 -5.66
C SER A 72 -3.10 8.76 -4.47
N GLY A 73 -4.34 8.70 -3.98
CA GLY A 73 -4.75 9.42 -2.78
C GLY A 73 -6.23 9.30 -2.54
N LEU A 74 -6.63 9.61 -1.33
CA LEU A 74 -8.03 9.71 -0.93
C LEU A 74 -8.37 11.17 -0.66
N SER A 75 -9.58 11.57 -1.04
CA SER A 75 -10.16 12.86 -0.70
C SER A 75 -11.44 12.64 0.08
N VAL A 76 -11.61 13.42 1.15
CA VAL A 76 -12.84 13.45 1.94
C VAL A 76 -13.73 14.53 1.33
N GLN A 77 -14.91 14.15 0.85
CA GLN A 77 -15.81 15.06 0.14
C GLN A 77 -16.78 15.77 1.09
N SER A 78 -17.38 15.02 2.02
CA SER A 78 -18.32 15.54 3.01
C SER A 78 -18.33 14.65 4.23
N ILE A 79 -18.76 15.22 5.35
CA ILE A 79 -18.93 14.48 6.60
C ILE A 79 -20.32 14.76 7.12
N ALA A 80 -21.10 13.70 7.35
CA ALA A 80 -22.40 13.78 7.98
C ALA A 80 -22.34 13.15 9.37
N GLY A 81 -23.05 13.75 10.33
CA GLY A 81 -23.26 13.20 11.67
C GLY A 81 -24.73 12.93 11.94
N LEU A 82 -25.02 11.89 12.72
CA LEU A 82 -26.34 11.63 13.29
C LEU A 82 -26.36 12.05 14.76
N ASP A 83 -27.26 12.97 15.07
CA ASP A 83 -27.60 13.33 16.43
C ASP A 83 -28.55 12.28 17.06
N SER A 84 -28.23 11.92 18.30
CA SER A 84 -29.03 11.01 19.13
C SER A 84 -30.34 11.64 19.60
N ASN A 85 -30.35 12.94 19.88
CA ASN A 85 -31.50 13.60 20.51
C ASN A 85 -32.06 14.73 19.65
N ALA A 86 -32.89 14.35 18.68
CA ALA A 86 -33.60 15.30 17.82
C ALA A 86 -34.66 16.16 18.55
N SER A 87 -34.93 15.90 19.84
CA SER A 87 -35.98 16.59 20.60
C SER A 87 -35.49 17.89 21.23
N ASP A 88 -34.19 17.99 21.54
CA ASP A 88 -33.59 19.13 22.24
C ASP A 88 -32.37 19.66 21.46
N PRO A 89 -32.52 20.70 20.62
CA PRO A 89 -31.44 21.23 19.76
C PRO A 89 -30.19 21.70 20.51
N GLU A 90 -30.34 22.03 21.80
CA GLU A 90 -29.29 22.57 22.67
C GLU A 90 -28.56 21.47 23.46
N ALA A 91 -29.05 20.22 23.45
CA ALA A 91 -28.48 19.10 24.21
C ALA A 91 -28.08 17.88 23.35
N GLY A 92 -28.22 17.97 22.02
CA GLY A 92 -27.84 16.90 21.10
C GLY A 92 -26.34 16.57 21.14
N THR A 93 -26.01 15.33 20.79
CA THR A 93 -24.64 14.83 20.63
C THR A 93 -24.55 13.91 19.41
N VAL A 94 -23.50 14.09 18.59
CA VAL A 94 -23.30 13.24 17.41
C VAL A 94 -22.71 11.90 17.84
N MET A 95 -23.48 10.83 17.67
CA MET A 95 -23.05 9.46 18.02
C MET A 95 -22.47 8.70 16.84
N TRP A 96 -22.92 9.01 15.64
CA TRP A 96 -22.55 8.30 14.42
C TRP A 96 -22.09 9.28 13.37
N ILE A 97 -21.03 8.93 12.66
CA ILE A 97 -20.51 9.73 11.55
C ILE A 97 -20.41 8.86 10.30
N ALA A 98 -20.79 9.44 9.18
CA ALA A 98 -20.53 8.93 7.84
C ALA A 98 -19.57 9.90 7.12
N ILE A 99 -18.38 9.39 6.78
CA ILE A 99 -17.32 10.13 6.10
C ILE A 99 -17.32 9.71 4.64
N TYR A 100 -17.71 10.59 3.74
CA TYR A 100 -17.76 10.30 2.31
C TYR A 100 -16.37 10.50 1.71
N ILE A 101 -15.84 9.44 1.11
CA ILE A 101 -14.52 9.47 0.49
C ILE A 101 -14.61 9.07 -0.99
N VAL A 102 -13.74 9.72 -1.76
CA VAL A 102 -13.53 9.44 -3.18
C VAL A 102 -12.04 9.28 -3.43
N PRO A 103 -11.63 8.43 -4.38
CA PRO A 103 -10.24 8.37 -4.79
C PRO A 103 -9.89 9.62 -5.62
N ASN A 104 -8.66 10.12 -5.48
CA ASN A 104 -8.16 11.21 -6.31
C ASN A 104 -8.12 10.80 -7.79
N SER A 105 -8.25 11.79 -8.68
CA SER A 105 -8.11 11.55 -10.12
C SER A 105 -6.72 11.02 -10.45
N GLY A 106 -6.66 9.96 -11.26
CA GLY A 106 -5.41 9.27 -11.59
C GLY A 106 -4.93 8.29 -10.51
N SER A 107 -5.68 8.11 -9.42
CA SER A 107 -5.37 7.10 -8.41
C SER A 107 -5.49 5.69 -8.98
N SER A 108 -4.53 4.85 -8.61
CA SER A 108 -4.72 3.41 -8.74
C SER A 108 -5.75 2.92 -7.71
N GLY A 109 -6.34 1.73 -7.93
CA GLY A 109 -7.34 1.19 -7.01
C GLY A 109 -6.79 1.09 -5.58
N ILE A 110 -7.49 1.67 -4.61
CA ILE A 110 -7.08 1.70 -3.20
C ILE A 110 -7.86 0.64 -2.44
N ASN A 111 -7.17 -0.28 -1.79
CA ASN A 111 -7.82 -1.28 -0.94
C ASN A 111 -8.14 -0.68 0.44
N LEU A 112 -9.43 -0.48 0.72
CA LEU A 112 -9.92 0.11 1.96
C LEU A 112 -9.76 -0.80 3.18
N ALA A 113 -9.55 -2.12 2.99
CA ALA A 113 -9.29 -3.02 4.11
C ALA A 113 -7.95 -2.73 4.81
N ASN A 114 -7.01 -2.10 4.11
CA ASN A 114 -5.69 -1.75 4.65
C ASN A 114 -5.57 -0.25 4.98
N VAL A 115 -6.66 0.52 4.84
CA VAL A 115 -6.70 1.94 5.21
C VAL A 115 -6.86 2.04 6.72
N THR A 116 -6.16 3.00 7.32
CA THR A 116 -6.39 3.38 8.72
C THR A 116 -7.09 4.73 8.77
N LEU A 117 -8.04 4.87 9.69
CA LEU A 117 -8.75 6.11 9.95
C LEU A 117 -8.31 6.63 11.31
N ASP A 118 -7.63 7.77 11.32
CA ASP A 118 -7.16 8.40 12.55
C ASP A 118 -8.05 9.59 12.88
N LEU A 119 -8.57 9.64 14.10
CA LEU A 119 -9.47 10.69 14.58
C LEU A 119 -9.00 11.19 15.94
N VAL A 120 -9.06 12.51 16.15
CA VAL A 120 -8.68 13.19 17.38
C VAL A 120 -9.83 14.07 17.84
N TYR A 121 -10.26 13.84 19.07
CA TYR A 121 -11.36 14.55 19.71
C TYR A 121 -11.05 14.78 21.20
N ASN A 122 -11.14 16.03 21.66
CA ASN A 122 -10.92 16.41 23.07
C ASN A 122 -9.60 15.87 23.69
N GLY A 123 -8.53 15.81 22.91
CA GLY A 123 -7.22 15.29 23.35
C GLY A 123 -7.09 13.76 23.36
N TYR A 124 -8.15 13.03 23.00
CA TYR A 124 -8.10 11.60 22.73
C TYR A 124 -7.83 11.35 21.26
N SER A 125 -6.91 10.45 20.96
CA SER A 125 -6.60 9.99 19.61
C SER A 125 -7.01 8.53 19.46
N ALA A 126 -7.74 8.22 18.40
CA ALA A 126 -8.17 6.87 18.06
C ALA A 126 -7.73 6.54 16.63
N SER A 127 -7.20 5.33 16.45
CA SER A 127 -6.86 4.77 15.15
C SER A 127 -7.79 3.60 14.88
N LEU A 128 -8.59 3.71 13.82
CA LEU A 128 -9.62 2.76 13.47
C LEU A 128 -9.17 1.94 12.25
N ARG A 129 -9.47 0.65 12.29
CA ARG A 129 -9.25 -0.29 11.18
C ARG A 129 -10.57 -0.83 10.65
N TYR A 130 -10.56 -1.31 9.42
CA TYR A 130 -11.72 -1.97 8.84
C TYR A 130 -12.10 -3.24 9.61
N ILE A 131 -13.37 -3.39 9.96
CA ILE A 131 -13.88 -4.53 10.75
C ILE A 131 -13.91 -5.85 9.96
N GLY A 132 -13.81 -5.78 8.63
CA GLY A 132 -13.87 -6.95 7.75
C GLY A 132 -15.25 -7.14 7.09
N PRO A 133 -15.48 -8.29 6.44
CA PRO A 133 -16.63 -8.51 5.57
C PRO A 133 -18.00 -8.32 6.22
N SER A 134 -18.09 -8.47 7.54
CA SER A 134 -19.31 -8.25 8.30
C SER A 134 -19.75 -6.78 8.25
N GLY A 135 -18.82 -5.84 8.27
CA GLY A 135 -19.11 -4.40 8.20
C GLY A 135 -19.05 -3.84 6.79
N PHE A 136 -19.15 -4.69 5.77
CA PHE A 136 -19.33 -4.26 4.39
C PHE A 136 -20.81 -4.20 4.05
N ASN A 137 -21.28 -3.01 3.75
CA ASN A 137 -22.65 -2.75 3.36
C ASN A 137 -22.67 -2.21 1.93
N VAL A 138 -23.70 -2.59 1.18
CA VAL A 138 -23.86 -2.19 -0.21
C VAL A 138 -25.19 -1.46 -0.36
N ALA A 139 -25.12 -0.24 -0.89
CA ALA A 139 -26.27 0.58 -1.25
C ALA A 139 -26.23 0.95 -2.74
N THR A 140 -25.83 0.01 -3.60
CA THR A 140 -25.81 0.18 -5.06
C THR A 140 -27.23 0.45 -5.57
N GLY A 141 -27.50 1.69 -5.98
CA GLY A 141 -28.83 2.20 -6.34
C GLY A 141 -29.30 3.38 -5.47
N GLY A 142 -28.49 3.77 -4.48
CA GLY A 142 -28.78 4.84 -3.54
C GLY A 142 -29.46 4.34 -2.29
N THR A 143 -29.24 5.03 -1.17
CA THR A 143 -29.97 4.82 0.07
C THR A 143 -30.71 6.10 0.45
N GLN A 144 -31.92 5.95 0.98
CA GLN A 144 -32.69 7.07 1.53
C GLN A 144 -32.15 7.52 2.89
N ASN A 145 -31.41 6.65 3.58
CA ASN A 145 -30.85 6.92 4.89
C ASN A 145 -29.50 6.19 5.07
N VAL A 146 -28.41 6.94 4.99
CA VAL A 146 -27.06 6.41 5.26
C VAL A 146 -26.85 6.02 6.73
N PHE A 147 -27.72 6.50 7.63
CA PHE A 147 -27.71 6.20 9.07
C PHE A 147 -28.72 5.09 9.46
N ASP A 148 -29.08 4.22 8.52
CA ASP A 148 -29.88 3.04 8.86
C ASP A 148 -29.11 2.13 9.83
N ASN A 149 -29.80 1.65 10.88
CA ASN A 149 -29.18 0.85 11.93
C ASN A 149 -28.56 -0.46 11.41
N SER A 150 -29.04 -0.98 10.27
CA SER A 150 -28.46 -2.16 9.62
C SER A 150 -26.99 -1.97 9.26
N TYR A 151 -26.61 -0.80 8.76
CA TYR A 151 -25.24 -0.50 8.32
C TYR A 151 -24.26 -0.33 9.49
N PHE A 152 -24.77 0.09 10.65
CA PHE A 152 -23.97 0.35 11.85
C PHE A 152 -23.95 -0.82 12.84
N SER A 153 -24.76 -1.85 12.59
CA SER A 153 -24.91 -2.99 13.50
C SER A 153 -23.55 -3.52 13.98
N THR A 154 -22.63 -3.83 13.06
CA THR A 154 -21.31 -4.41 13.36
C THR A 154 -20.39 -3.53 14.17
N ILE A 155 -20.60 -2.22 14.12
CA ILE A 155 -19.78 -1.23 14.81
C ILE A 155 -20.51 -0.63 16.02
N ASN A 156 -21.60 -1.25 16.48
CA ASN A 156 -22.32 -0.85 17.68
C ASN A 156 -21.74 -1.53 18.94
N ALA A 157 -21.47 -0.75 19.98
CA ALA A 157 -20.98 -1.25 21.25
C ALA A 157 -22.08 -2.06 21.96
N GLY A 158 -21.88 -3.37 22.14
CA GLY A 158 -22.75 -4.23 22.94
C GLY A 158 -23.82 -5.03 22.19
N GLN A 159 -23.78 -5.11 20.85
CA GLN A 159 -24.77 -5.86 20.05
C GLN A 159 -24.12 -6.82 19.03
N TYR A 160 -23.22 -7.72 19.45
CA TYR A 160 -22.88 -8.93 18.66
C TYR A 160 -22.72 -10.17 19.55
N THR A 161 -23.77 -10.98 19.62
CA THR A 161 -23.69 -12.38 20.09
C THR A 161 -23.59 -13.28 18.86
N LYS A 162 -22.43 -13.89 18.59
CA LYS A 162 -22.30 -14.91 17.54
C LYS A 162 -22.95 -16.21 18.01
N ASN A 163 -23.91 -16.74 17.24
CA ASN A 163 -24.30 -18.16 17.32
C ASN A 163 -24.11 -18.80 15.94
N THR A 164 -22.95 -19.41 15.68
CA THR A 164 -22.80 -20.52 14.71
C THR A 164 -21.45 -21.23 14.86
N ALA A 165 -21.49 -22.56 14.96
CA ALA A 165 -20.46 -23.44 15.49
C ALA A 165 -19.27 -23.78 14.55
N GLN A 166 -18.75 -22.86 13.73
CA GLN A 166 -17.63 -23.23 12.84
C GLN A 166 -16.55 -22.19 12.55
N TYR A 167 -16.68 -20.94 13.02
CA TYR A 167 -15.59 -19.97 13.00
C TYR A 167 -15.67 -19.08 14.24
N ASN A 168 -14.76 -19.29 15.20
CA ASN A 168 -14.56 -18.41 16.35
C ASN A 168 -13.87 -17.13 15.89
N ASP A 169 -14.64 -16.19 15.38
CA ASP A 169 -14.17 -14.83 15.14
C ASP A 169 -14.83 -13.91 16.17
N THR A 170 -14.23 -13.86 17.35
CA THR A 170 -14.53 -12.83 18.35
C THR A 170 -13.95 -11.50 17.86
N LEU A 171 -14.73 -10.70 17.13
CA LEU A 171 -14.48 -9.26 17.06
C LEU A 171 -15.55 -8.53 17.88
N ALA A 172 -15.45 -8.77 19.18
CA ALA A 172 -16.02 -7.92 20.21
C ALA A 172 -14.98 -6.84 20.54
N ASN A 173 -15.12 -5.68 19.92
CA ASN A 173 -14.84 -4.33 20.48
C ASN A 173 -15.01 -3.30 19.37
N SER A 174 -16.14 -2.59 19.34
CA SER A 174 -16.46 -1.62 18.29
C SER A 174 -15.76 -0.27 18.46
N THR A 175 -14.69 -0.22 19.27
CA THR A 175 -14.01 1.02 19.69
C THR A 175 -12.87 1.40 18.76
N ASP A 176 -12.30 0.45 18.02
CA ASP A 176 -11.17 0.64 17.08
C ASP A 176 -11.53 0.21 15.65
N HIS A 177 -12.83 0.15 15.33
CA HIS A 177 -13.32 -0.36 14.05
C HIS A 177 -14.22 0.63 13.31
N PHE A 178 -14.07 0.67 11.99
CA PHE A 178 -15.01 1.32 11.08
C PHE A 178 -15.65 0.30 10.13
N ALA A 179 -16.87 0.62 9.67
CA ALA A 179 -17.59 -0.11 8.64
C ALA A 179 -17.56 0.67 7.31
N ILE A 180 -17.82 -0.03 6.22
CA ILE A 180 -17.81 0.51 4.87
C ILE A 180 -19.22 0.41 4.30
N LEU A 181 -19.71 1.51 3.74
CA LEU A 181 -20.94 1.56 2.97
C LEU A 181 -20.60 1.97 1.53
N ASP A 182 -20.69 1.00 0.63
CA ASP A 182 -20.55 1.22 -0.80
C ASP A 182 -21.78 1.95 -1.35
N LEU A 183 -21.58 3.15 -1.89
CA LEU A 183 -22.63 4.00 -2.45
C LEU A 183 -22.66 3.94 -3.97
N LEU A 184 -21.46 4.02 -4.57
CA LEU A 184 -21.28 3.98 -6.02
C LEU A 184 -20.05 3.14 -6.35
N ASP A 185 -20.28 2.04 -7.05
CA ASP A 185 -19.23 1.17 -7.57
C ASP A 185 -19.46 0.87 -9.06
N PRO A 186 -18.93 1.69 -9.98
CA PRO A 186 -19.14 1.46 -11.41
C PRO A 186 -18.45 0.20 -11.93
N ASN A 187 -17.41 -0.29 -11.23
CA ASN A 187 -16.58 -1.40 -11.68
C ASN A 187 -16.81 -2.69 -10.88
N HIS A 188 -17.71 -2.67 -9.89
CA HIS A 188 -17.98 -3.79 -8.97
C HIS A 188 -16.70 -4.35 -8.31
N SER A 189 -15.75 -3.48 -8.01
CA SER A 189 -14.46 -3.83 -7.40
C SER A 189 -14.50 -3.87 -5.87
N MET A 190 -15.58 -3.39 -5.25
CA MET A 190 -15.75 -3.38 -3.80
C MET A 190 -16.45 -4.65 -3.32
N THR A 191 -15.73 -5.49 -2.60
CA THR A 191 -16.29 -6.68 -1.94
C THR A 191 -15.96 -6.66 -0.46
N GLY A 192 -16.76 -7.32 0.38
CA GLY A 192 -16.54 -7.26 1.83
C GLY A 192 -15.18 -7.77 2.30
N LYS A 193 -14.57 -8.71 1.57
CA LYS A 193 -13.21 -9.20 1.86
C LYS A 193 -12.12 -8.32 1.24
N TYR A 194 -12.38 -7.79 0.05
CA TYR A 194 -11.45 -6.95 -0.69
C TYR A 194 -12.20 -5.73 -1.23
N PRO A 195 -12.41 -4.69 -0.39
CA PRO A 195 -13.06 -3.46 -0.81
C PRO A 195 -12.05 -2.58 -1.54
N VAL A 196 -11.96 -2.72 -2.86
CA VAL A 196 -11.05 -1.91 -3.68
C VAL A 196 -11.82 -0.75 -4.29
N LEU A 197 -11.52 0.46 -3.83
CA LEU A 197 -12.07 1.71 -4.34
C LEU A 197 -11.35 2.11 -5.62
N THR A 198 -12.09 2.23 -6.72
CA THR A 198 -11.56 2.60 -8.04
C THR A 198 -12.12 3.96 -8.50
N ALA A 199 -11.51 4.55 -9.53
CA ALA A 199 -11.90 5.87 -10.04
C ALA A 199 -13.39 5.92 -10.41
N GLY A 200 -14.07 6.98 -9.96
CA GLY A 200 -15.51 7.14 -10.13
C GLY A 200 -16.37 6.39 -9.10
N GLY A 201 -15.75 5.67 -8.16
CA GLY A 201 -16.43 5.10 -7.02
C GLY A 201 -16.54 6.09 -5.85
N GLU A 202 -17.59 5.91 -5.05
CA GLU A 202 -17.86 6.68 -3.84
C GLU A 202 -18.28 5.74 -2.72
N VAL A 203 -17.76 5.99 -1.53
CA VAL A 203 -17.98 5.13 -0.36
C VAL A 203 -18.06 5.98 0.89
N ALA A 204 -18.92 5.58 1.82
CA ALA A 204 -19.00 6.18 3.14
C ALA A 204 -18.30 5.28 4.17
N LEU A 205 -17.34 5.84 4.90
CA LEU A 205 -16.78 5.22 6.09
C LEU A 205 -17.71 5.51 7.26
N LEU A 206 -18.21 4.46 7.88
CA LEU A 206 -19.15 4.55 8.99
C LEU A 206 -18.41 4.35 10.31
N VAL A 207 -18.60 5.29 11.23
CA VAL A 207 -17.92 5.32 12.53
C VAL A 207 -18.92 5.51 13.66
N ASN A 208 -18.77 4.71 14.71
CA ASN A 208 -19.46 4.90 15.97
C ASN A 208 -18.61 5.74 16.92
N VAL A 209 -18.91 7.04 16.99
CA VAL A 209 -18.16 8.00 17.79
C VAL A 209 -18.27 7.67 19.28
N THR A 210 -19.47 7.29 19.74
CA THR A 210 -19.68 6.96 21.15
C THR A 210 -18.92 5.71 21.57
N ALA A 211 -18.78 4.72 20.69
CA ALA A 211 -17.93 3.57 20.98
C ALA A 211 -16.45 3.94 21.00
N VAL A 212 -16.00 4.78 20.07
CA VAL A 212 -14.58 5.15 19.92
C VAL A 212 -14.10 6.05 21.07
N PHE A 213 -14.89 7.07 21.43
CA PHE A 213 -14.50 8.10 22.40
C PHE A 213 -15.23 8.00 23.75
N GLY A 214 -16.11 7.01 23.92
CA GLY A 214 -16.97 6.84 25.10
C GLY A 214 -18.09 7.88 25.23
N THR A 215 -18.03 8.96 24.45
CA THR A 215 -18.98 10.08 24.43
C THR A 215 -19.24 10.48 22.98
N GLY A 216 -20.42 11.05 22.70
CA GLY A 216 -20.69 11.67 21.40
C GLY A 216 -19.93 13.00 21.24
N ILE A 217 -19.88 13.50 20.01
CA ILE A 217 -19.30 14.82 19.73
C ILE A 217 -20.27 15.90 20.21
N SER A 218 -19.78 16.73 21.13
CA SER A 218 -20.51 17.85 21.70
C SER A 218 -20.50 19.05 20.76
N GLN A 219 -21.48 19.92 20.91
CA GLN A 219 -21.59 21.15 20.12
C GLN A 219 -20.37 22.06 20.31
N GLY A 220 -19.95 22.75 19.25
CA GLY A 220 -18.82 23.69 19.28
C GLY A 220 -17.43 23.07 19.46
N THR A 221 -17.32 21.73 19.39
CA THR A 221 -16.04 21.04 19.52
C THR A 221 -15.46 20.69 18.15
N THR A 222 -14.13 20.72 18.06
CA THR A 222 -13.40 20.39 16.83
C THR A 222 -12.95 18.93 16.85
N VAL A 223 -13.11 18.27 15.71
CA VAL A 223 -12.60 16.93 15.43
C VAL A 223 -11.65 17.04 14.26
N THR A 224 -10.45 16.50 14.44
CA THR A 224 -9.43 16.47 13.40
C THR A 224 -9.01 15.03 13.14
N GLY A 225 -8.49 14.75 11.95
CA GLY A 225 -8.10 13.39 11.61
C GLY A 225 -7.66 13.24 10.17
N SER A 226 -7.43 11.99 9.79
CA SER A 226 -7.05 11.64 8.44
C SER A 226 -7.43 10.21 8.08
N VAL A 227 -7.83 10.01 6.83
CA VAL A 227 -7.98 8.71 6.19
C VAL A 227 -6.67 8.38 5.47
N ASN A 228 -5.95 7.39 5.97
CA ASN A 228 -4.58 7.08 5.56
C ASN A 228 -4.56 5.82 4.67
N PRO A 229 -4.37 5.97 3.34
CA PRO A 229 -4.19 4.84 2.46
C PRO A 229 -2.78 4.25 2.59
N THR A 230 -2.62 3.00 2.14
CA THR A 230 -1.30 2.33 2.11
C THR A 230 -0.31 2.98 1.15
N VAL A 231 -0.83 3.63 0.10
CA VAL A 231 -0.09 4.40 -0.89
C VAL A 231 -0.89 5.64 -1.24
N GLY A 232 -0.21 6.74 -1.50
CA GLY A 232 -0.84 7.99 -1.87
C GLY A 232 -0.96 9.02 -0.76
N SER A 233 -1.63 10.13 -1.08
CA SER A 233 -1.92 11.20 -0.12
C SER A 233 -3.10 10.84 0.80
N PRO A 234 -3.03 11.16 2.10
CA PRO A 234 -4.13 10.97 3.02
C PRO A 234 -5.27 11.97 2.78
N GLY A 235 -6.51 11.54 3.06
CA GLY A 235 -7.67 12.41 3.07
C GLY A 235 -7.78 13.11 4.43
N VAL A 236 -7.81 14.43 4.46
CA VAL A 236 -7.87 15.19 5.73
C VAL A 236 -9.30 15.31 6.21
N ILE A 237 -9.49 15.11 7.51
CA ILE A 237 -10.74 15.35 8.23
C ILE A 237 -10.49 16.52 9.18
N ASP A 238 -11.25 17.59 9.01
CA ASP A 238 -11.19 18.73 9.91
C ASP A 238 -12.56 19.40 9.90
N PHE A 239 -13.27 19.28 11.02
CA PHE A 239 -14.56 19.94 11.18
C PHE A 239 -14.75 20.40 12.61
N THR A 240 -15.57 21.44 12.75
CA THR A 240 -16.06 21.91 14.05
C THR A 240 -17.56 21.72 14.09
N ALA A 241 -18.04 20.99 15.09
CA ALA A 241 -19.46 20.76 15.26
C ALA A 241 -20.18 22.10 15.52
N PRO A 242 -21.37 22.34 14.93
CA PRO A 242 -22.13 23.56 15.17
C PRO A 242 -22.53 23.71 16.64
N LEU A 243 -22.85 24.96 17.02
CA LEU A 243 -23.25 25.33 18.38
C LEU A 243 -24.68 24.92 18.75
N ALA A 244 -25.47 24.42 17.79
CA ALA A 244 -26.81 23.88 18.01
C ALA A 244 -27.14 22.87 16.91
N TYR A 245 -27.74 21.73 17.27
CA TYR A 245 -28.15 20.70 16.34
C TYR A 245 -29.65 20.86 16.02
N THR A 246 -29.96 21.61 14.97
CA THR A 246 -31.37 21.90 14.60
C THR A 246 -32.03 20.77 13.82
N THR A 247 -31.25 19.81 13.32
CA THR A 247 -31.70 18.66 12.53
C THR A 247 -31.05 17.39 13.03
N ARG A 248 -31.74 16.26 12.87
CA ARG A 248 -31.23 14.95 13.31
C ARG A 248 -29.98 14.51 12.54
N VAL A 249 -29.90 14.85 11.26
CA VAL A 249 -28.70 14.68 10.45
C VAL A 249 -28.07 16.05 10.28
N VAL A 250 -26.78 16.16 10.62
CA VAL A 250 -26.02 17.41 10.61
C VAL A 250 -24.87 17.25 9.63
N GLN A 251 -24.74 18.18 8.70
CA GLN A 251 -23.55 18.26 7.87
C GLN A 251 -22.43 18.94 8.66
N LEU A 252 -21.31 18.25 8.80
CA LEU A 252 -20.16 18.67 9.60
C LEU A 252 -19.05 19.26 8.72
N GLN A 253 -18.91 18.77 7.48
CA GLN A 253 -17.97 19.24 6.47
C GLN A 253 -18.63 19.23 5.08
#